data_AF-A0A930WZ75-F1
#
_entry.id   AF-A0A930WZ75-F1
#
_cell.length_a   1.000
_cell.length_b   1.000
_cell.length_c   1.000
_cell.angle_alpha   90.00
_cell.angle_beta   90.00
_cell.angle_gamma   90.00
#
_symmetry.space_group_name_H-M   'P 1'
#
loop_
_entity.id
_entity.type
_entity.pdbx_description
1 polymer ?
#
loop_
_entity_poly.entity_id
_entity_poly.type
_entity_poly.pdbx_seq_one_letter_code
_entity_poly.pdbx_strand_id
1 'polypeptide(L)'
;MLDLMVGTITTGLLWSLLAVGVFITFRVLDVADLTVEGTFPMGAAISAVLITSGMNPILSILLAGVGGMIAGAVTGWIHTKLKIPALLAGILTMIALYSVNLHIMGKANVSLLRMDTIYSILGGVFHTPNMWSAAIVGVLVAVAVC
;
A
#
# COMPACT_ATOMS: atom_id res chain seq x y z
N MET A 1 26.37 -7.43 6.32
CA MET A 1 25.65 -8.70 5.99
C MET A 1 24.35 -8.81 6.76
N LEU A 2 24.34 -8.60 8.08
CA LEU A 2 23.11 -8.57 8.88
C LEU A 2 22.08 -7.54 8.38
N ASP A 3 22.50 -6.34 7.95
CA ASP A 3 21.57 -5.32 7.42
C ASP A 3 20.85 -5.76 6.13
N LEU A 4 21.55 -6.51 5.27
CA LEU A 4 20.98 -7.10 4.05
C LEU A 4 19.96 -8.19 4.38
N MET A 5 20.25 -9.02 5.40
CA MET A 5 19.29 -10.03 5.88
C MET A 5 18.03 -9.36 6.45
N VAL A 6 18.20 -8.38 7.34
CA VAL A 6 17.08 -7.65 7.95
C VAL A 6 16.25 -6.92 6.90
N GLY A 7 16.90 -6.29 5.90
CA GLY A 7 16.20 -5.63 4.80
C GLY A 7 15.42 -6.57 3.90
N THR A 8 15.99 -7.73 3.57
CA THR A 8 15.29 -8.74 2.76
C THR A 8 14.08 -9.28 3.50
N ILE A 9 14.24 -9.62 4.79
CA ILE A 9 13.14 -10.12 5.63
C ILE A 9 12.04 -9.06 5.75
N THR A 10 12.40 -7.81 6.05
CA THR A 10 11.43 -6.70 6.18
C THR A 10 10.65 -6.49 4.90
N THR A 11 11.33 -6.49 3.75
CA THR A 11 10.68 -6.33 2.44
C THR A 11 9.75 -7.50 2.16
N GLY A 12 10.19 -8.74 2.40
CA GLY A 12 9.33 -9.93 2.24
C GLY A 12 8.09 -9.90 3.14
N LEU A 13 8.24 -9.39 4.37
CA LEU A 13 7.15 -9.24 5.33
C LEU A 13 6.16 -8.14 4.92
N LEU A 14 6.62 -7.09 4.25
CA LEU A 14 5.74 -6.07 3.68
C LEU A 14 5.01 -6.58 2.43
N TRP A 15 5.67 -7.38 1.59
CA TRP A 15 5.05 -7.99 0.41
C TRP A 15 4.06 -9.12 0.75
N SER A 16 4.17 -9.76 1.91
CA SER A 16 3.20 -10.78 2.34
C SER A 16 1.79 -10.20 2.51
N LEU A 17 1.66 -8.93 2.90
CA LEU A 17 0.37 -8.23 2.99
C LEU A 17 -0.35 -8.16 1.64
N LEU A 18 0.40 -7.96 0.55
CA LEU A 18 -0.16 -7.99 -0.80
C LEU A 18 -0.67 -9.39 -1.15
N ALA A 19 0.09 -10.44 -0.80
CA ALA A 19 -0.33 -11.82 -1.01
C ALA A 19 -1.62 -12.16 -0.22
N VAL A 20 -1.75 -11.67 1.03
CA VAL A 20 -2.97 -11.82 1.82
C VAL A 20 -4.15 -11.10 1.15
N GLY A 21 -3.95 -9.88 0.64
CA GLY A 21 -5.00 -9.15 -0.07
C GLY A 21 -5.53 -9.93 -1.28
N VAL A 22 -4.63 -10.48 -2.10
CA VAL A 22 -5.01 -11.33 -3.24
C VAL A 22 -5.71 -12.61 -2.77
N PHE A 23 -5.20 -13.27 -1.72
CA PHE A 23 -5.82 -14.48 -1.16
C PHE A 23 -7.26 -14.24 -0.68
N ILE A 24 -7.54 -13.12 -0.03
CA ILE A 24 -8.89 -12.77 0.42
C ILE A 24 -9.85 -12.69 -0.77
N THR A 25 -9.44 -12.09 -1.89
CA THR A 25 -10.30 -11.99 -3.08
C THR A 25 -10.63 -13.35 -3.68
N PHE A 26 -9.64 -14.24 -3.79
CA PHE A 26 -9.85 -15.62 -4.22
C PHE A 26 -10.78 -16.39 -3.27
N ARG A 27 -10.59 -16.23 -1.96
CA ARG A 27 -11.32 -17.03 -0.98
C ARG A 27 -12.75 -16.56 -0.74
N VAL A 28 -12.98 -15.25 -0.78
CA VAL A 28 -14.28 -14.62 -0.47
C VAL A 28 -15.10 -14.40 -1.73
N LEU A 29 -14.48 -13.92 -2.80
CA LEU A 29 -15.17 -13.57 -4.05
C LEU A 29 -15.21 -14.71 -5.06
N ASP A 30 -14.41 -15.77 -4.88
CA ASP A 30 -14.22 -16.90 -5.82
C ASP A 30 -13.77 -16.43 -7.22
N VAL A 31 -13.06 -15.31 -7.28
CA VAL A 31 -12.47 -14.76 -8.51
C VAL A 31 -11.08 -14.19 -8.24
N ALA A 32 -10.19 -14.31 -9.23
CA ALA A 32 -8.88 -13.67 -9.20
C ALA A 32 -9.01 -12.16 -9.41
N ASP A 33 -8.90 -11.37 -8.34
CA ASP A 33 -8.87 -9.92 -8.45
C ASP A 33 -7.45 -9.38 -8.29
N LEU A 34 -6.90 -8.85 -9.39
CA LEU A 34 -5.56 -8.25 -9.46
C LEU A 34 -5.56 -6.75 -9.10
N THR A 35 -6.69 -6.15 -8.74
CA THR A 35 -6.75 -4.74 -8.30
C THR A 35 -5.93 -4.44 -7.09
N VAL A 36 -5.75 -5.45 -6.24
CA VAL A 36 -4.94 -5.38 -5.04
C VAL A 36 -3.54 -4.85 -5.40
N GLU A 37 -2.95 -5.32 -6.51
CA GLU A 37 -1.63 -4.87 -6.95
C GLU A 37 -1.59 -3.38 -7.35
N GLY A 38 -2.70 -2.81 -7.82
CA GLY A 38 -2.78 -1.39 -8.19
C GLY A 38 -3.16 -0.47 -7.01
N THR A 39 -3.96 -0.97 -6.06
CA THR A 39 -4.45 -0.18 -4.92
C THR A 39 -3.43 -0.04 -3.81
N PHE A 40 -2.55 -1.04 -3.60
CA PHE A 40 -1.44 -0.94 -2.64
C PHE A 40 -0.48 0.21 -2.95
N PRO A 41 0.07 0.34 -4.19
CA PRO A 41 0.90 1.48 -4.57
C PRO A 41 0.15 2.82 -4.54
N MET A 42 -1.17 2.82 -4.81
CA MET A 42 -1.96 4.05 -4.71
C MET A 42 -2.05 4.57 -3.29
N GLY A 43 -2.27 3.68 -2.30
CA GLY A 43 -2.22 4.06 -0.89
C GLY A 43 -0.85 4.64 -0.50
N ALA A 44 0.24 4.03 -0.98
CA ALA A 44 1.59 4.55 -0.78
C ALA A 44 1.80 5.93 -1.45
N ALA A 45 1.31 6.12 -2.67
CA ALA A 45 1.39 7.38 -3.41
C ALA A 45 0.64 8.51 -2.69
N ILE A 46 -0.60 8.26 -2.26
CA ILE A 46 -1.42 9.22 -1.50
C ILE A 46 -0.71 9.58 -0.19
N SER A 47 -0.24 8.59 0.57
CA SER A 47 0.47 8.85 1.82
C SER A 47 1.76 9.63 1.59
N ALA A 48 2.56 9.28 0.58
CA ALA A 48 3.81 9.97 0.26
C ALA A 48 3.58 11.45 -0.08
N VAL A 49 2.59 11.75 -0.93
CA VAL A 49 2.25 13.13 -1.31
C VAL A 49 1.77 13.94 -0.10
N LEU A 50 0.92 13.35 0.74
CA LEU A 50 0.39 14.01 1.94
C LEU A 50 1.47 14.26 3.00
N ILE A 51 2.42 13.34 3.15
CA ILE A 51 3.56 13.57 4.05
C ILE A 51 4.46 14.67 3.45
N THR A 52 4.69 14.70 2.13
CA THR A 52 5.48 15.79 1.50
C THR A 52 4.84 17.16 1.59
N SER A 53 3.51 17.24 1.72
CA SER A 53 2.80 18.49 1.95
C SER A 53 2.77 18.92 3.43
N GLY A 54 3.43 18.17 4.33
CA GLY A 54 3.55 18.50 5.75
C GLY A 54 2.37 18.06 6.61
N MET A 55 1.51 17.16 6.12
CA MET A 55 0.38 16.65 6.87
C MET A 55 0.79 15.57 7.86
N ASN A 56 0.01 15.40 8.94
CA ASN A 56 0.31 14.40 9.97
C ASN A 56 0.32 12.97 9.38
N PRO A 57 1.38 12.17 9.61
CA PRO A 57 1.51 10.81 9.06
C PRO A 57 0.37 9.85 9.42
N ILE A 58 -0.30 10.05 10.55
CA ILE A 58 -1.45 9.20 10.95
C ILE A 58 -2.67 9.51 10.08
N LEU A 59 -2.90 10.80 9.81
CA LEU A 59 -4.00 11.25 8.97
C LEU A 59 -3.77 10.85 7.50
N SER A 60 -2.51 10.84 7.05
CA SER A 60 -2.18 10.43 5.68
C SER A 60 -2.48 8.95 5.42
N ILE A 61 -2.25 8.06 6.40
CA ILE A 61 -2.66 6.65 6.29
C ILE A 61 -4.17 6.50 6.21
N LEU A 62 -4.92 7.22 7.03
CA LEU A 62 -6.38 7.12 7.02
C LEU A 62 -6.95 7.56 5.66
N LEU A 63 -6.42 8.64 5.08
CA LEU A 63 -6.78 9.09 3.73
C LEU A 63 -6.30 8.16 2.62
N ALA A 64 -5.12 7.55 2.77
CA ALA A 64 -4.65 6.51 1.86
C ALA A 64 -5.60 5.29 1.84
N GLY A 65 -6.11 4.89 3.01
CA GLY A 65 -7.13 3.84 3.13
C GLY A 65 -8.43 4.20 2.41
N VAL A 66 -8.92 5.44 2.57
CA VAL A 66 -10.09 5.93 1.83
C VAL A 66 -9.86 5.90 0.32
N GLY A 67 -8.67 6.32 -0.14
CA GLY A 67 -8.27 6.19 -1.54
C GLY A 67 -8.39 4.75 -2.03
N GLY A 68 -7.80 3.80 -1.31
CA GLY A 68 -7.89 2.36 -1.63
C GLY A 68 -9.32 1.84 -1.73
N MET A 69 -10.20 2.23 -0.79
CA MET A 69 -11.62 1.86 -0.81
C MET A 69 -12.33 2.40 -2.06
N ILE A 70 -12.04 3.65 -2.47
CA ILE A 70 -12.64 4.24 -3.67
C ILE A 70 -12.20 3.45 -4.91
N ALA A 71 -10.92 3.09 -5.03
CA ALA A 71 -10.45 2.30 -6.16
C ALA A 71 -11.11 0.91 -6.22
N GLY A 72 -11.24 0.22 -5.08
CA GLY A 72 -11.97 -1.05 -5.01
C GLY A 72 -13.44 -0.91 -5.40
N ALA A 73 -14.09 0.18 -4.97
CA ALA A 73 -15.48 0.48 -5.37
C ALA A 73 -15.61 0.72 -6.88
N VAL A 74 -14.64 1.40 -7.51
CA VAL A 74 -14.60 1.60 -8.96
C VAL A 74 -14.49 0.26 -9.69
N THR A 75 -13.66 -0.67 -9.22
CA THR A 75 -13.57 -2.02 -9.79
C THR A 75 -14.88 -2.77 -9.68
N GLY A 76 -15.50 -2.76 -8.49
CA GLY A 76 -16.80 -3.39 -8.27
C GLY A 76 -17.89 -2.79 -9.17
N TRP A 77 -17.84 -1.47 -9.39
CA TRP A 77 -18.74 -0.79 -10.32
C TRP A 77 -18.53 -1.22 -11.77
N ILE A 78 -17.28 -1.37 -12.21
CA ILE A 78 -16.95 -1.87 -13.55
C ILE A 78 -17.49 -3.29 -13.74
N HIS A 79 -17.28 -4.17 -12.76
CA HIS A 79 -17.78 -5.54 -12.84
C HIS A 79 -19.33 -5.58 -12.89
N THR A 80 -20.00 -4.82 -12.01
CA THR A 80 -21.47 -4.88 -11.87
C THR A 80 -22.24 -4.16 -12.98
N LYS A 81 -21.74 -3.01 -13.48
CA LYS A 81 -22.45 -2.22 -14.51
C LYS A 81 -22.02 -2.51 -15.94
N LEU A 82 -20.71 -2.69 -16.18
CA LEU A 82 -20.19 -2.97 -17.53
C LEU A 82 -20.22 -4.47 -17.87
N LYS A 83 -20.59 -5.33 -16.89
CA LYS A 83 -20.71 -6.80 -17.05
C LYS A 83 -19.43 -7.45 -17.58
N ILE A 84 -18.27 -6.86 -17.28
CA ILE A 84 -16.96 -7.39 -17.64
C ILE A 84 -16.59 -8.49 -16.63
N PRO A 85 -15.97 -9.60 -17.06
CA PRO A 85 -15.45 -10.61 -16.13
C PRO A 85 -14.54 -9.97 -15.07
N ALA A 86 -14.65 -10.40 -13.81
CA ALA A 86 -13.95 -9.75 -12.70
C ALA A 86 -12.43 -9.71 -12.88
N LEU A 87 -11.84 -10.74 -13.50
CA LEU A 87 -10.42 -10.79 -13.89
C LEU A 87 -10.01 -9.62 -14.82
N LEU A 88 -10.80 -9.36 -15.86
CA LEU A 88 -10.55 -8.29 -16.83
C LEU A 88 -10.78 -6.91 -16.20
N ALA A 89 -11.82 -6.77 -15.36
CA ALA A 89 -12.04 -5.56 -14.59
C ALA A 89 -10.84 -5.27 -13.69
N GLY A 90 -10.30 -6.30 -13.04
CA GLY A 90 -9.16 -6.20 -12.15
C GLY A 90 -7.88 -5.69 -12.85
N ILE A 91 -7.50 -6.31 -13.96
CA ILE A 91 -6.34 -5.89 -14.76
C ILE A 91 -6.54 -4.47 -15.32
N LEU A 92 -7.73 -4.14 -15.81
CA LEU A 92 -8.04 -2.81 -16.35
C LEU A 92 -7.80 -1.73 -15.29
N THR A 93 -8.31 -1.95 -14.08
CA THR A 93 -8.12 -1.01 -12.97
C THR A 93 -6.68 -0.95 -12.49
N MET A 94 -5.94 -2.06 -12.45
CA MET A 94 -4.52 -2.05 -12.11
C MET A 94 -3.73 -1.13 -13.05
N ILE A 95 -3.96 -1.24 -14.37
CA ILE A 95 -3.31 -0.40 -15.37
C ILE A 95 -3.77 1.06 -15.26
N ALA A 96 -5.05 1.30 -15.02
CA ALA A 96 -5.58 2.66 -14.82
C ALA A 96 -4.95 3.32 -13.58
N LEU A 97 -4.87 2.57 -12.46
CA LEU A 97 -4.26 3.02 -11.21
C LEU A 97 -2.78 3.33 -11.36
N TYR A 98 -2.05 2.61 -12.22
CA TYR A 98 -0.66 2.96 -12.52
C TYR A 98 -0.54 4.41 -13.04
N SER A 99 -1.42 4.81 -13.97
CA SER A 99 -1.46 6.18 -14.50
C SER A 99 -1.91 7.19 -13.44
N VAL A 100 -2.90 6.84 -12.62
CA VAL A 100 -3.39 7.69 -11.53
C VAL A 100 -2.32 7.91 -10.48
N ASN A 101 -1.54 6.88 -10.12
CA ASN A 101 -0.46 6.98 -9.14
C ASN A 101 0.61 7.98 -9.59
N LEU A 102 1.00 7.92 -10.86
CA LEU A 102 1.94 8.89 -11.44
C LEU A 102 1.36 10.30 -11.46
N HIS A 103 0.07 10.45 -11.72
CA HIS A 103 -0.61 11.75 -11.70
C HIS A 103 -0.68 12.33 -10.29
N ILE A 104 -1.01 11.51 -9.28
CA ILE A 104 -1.05 11.90 -7.86
C ILE A 104 0.34 12.35 -7.41
N MET A 105 1.39 11.59 -7.76
CA MET A 105 2.77 11.90 -7.35
C MET A 105 3.37 13.08 -8.11
N GLY A 106 2.89 13.39 -9.32
CA GLY A 106 3.39 14.47 -10.20
C GLY A 106 4.83 14.26 -10.72
N LYS A 107 5.55 13.28 -10.18
CA LYS A 107 6.94 12.90 -10.53
C LYS A 107 7.09 11.39 -10.35
N ALA A 108 8.06 10.81 -11.05
CA ALA A 108 8.35 9.37 -10.96
C ALA A 108 8.86 8.93 -9.58
N ASN A 109 9.46 9.84 -8.81
CA ASN A 109 9.95 9.54 -7.48
C ASN A 109 9.69 10.70 -6.52
N VAL A 110 9.02 10.40 -5.41
CA VAL A 110 8.80 11.33 -4.30
C VAL A 110 9.74 10.91 -3.19
N SER A 111 10.81 11.68 -2.98
CA SER A 111 11.80 11.36 -1.96
C SER A 111 11.25 11.70 -0.58
N LEU A 112 11.17 10.68 0.27
CA LEU A 112 10.81 10.79 1.69
C LEU A 112 12.06 10.93 2.59
N LEU A 113 13.26 11.16 2.01
CA LEU A 113 14.48 11.34 2.80
C LEU A 113 14.38 12.59 3.67
N ARG A 114 14.60 12.42 4.98
CA ARG A 114 14.55 13.47 6.04
C ARG A 114 13.16 14.03 6.36
N MET A 115 12.10 13.35 5.97
CA MET A 115 10.75 13.73 6.37
C MET A 115 10.25 12.87 7.52
N ASP A 116 9.43 13.48 8.39
CA ASP A 116 8.80 12.75 9.46
C ASP A 116 7.75 11.78 8.91
N THR A 117 7.98 10.51 9.15
CA THR A 117 7.11 9.40 8.74
C THR A 117 6.69 8.64 10.00
N ILE A 118 5.71 7.74 9.87
CA ILE A 118 5.38 6.84 10.98
C ILE A 118 6.61 6.06 11.47
N TYR A 119 7.56 5.77 10.57
CA TYR A 119 8.82 5.11 10.92
C TYR A 119 9.78 5.99 11.73
N SER A 120 9.77 7.32 11.53
CA SER A 120 10.58 8.25 12.35
C SER A 120 9.94 8.50 13.72
N ILE A 121 8.62 8.61 13.78
CA ILE A 121 7.87 8.78 15.04
C ILE A 121 8.05 7.53 15.92
N LEU A 122 7.92 6.32 15.35
CA LEU A 122 8.21 5.09 16.09
C LEU A 122 9.70 4.96 16.45
N GLY A 123 10.61 5.37 15.57
CA GLY A 123 12.04 5.39 15.86
C GLY A 123 12.40 6.29 17.05
N GLY A 124 11.72 7.43 17.19
CA GLY A 124 11.87 8.36 18.33
C GLY A 124 11.32 7.82 19.65
N VAL A 125 10.22 7.05 19.61
CA VAL A 125 9.65 6.43 20.82
C VAL A 125 10.46 5.21 21.28
N PHE A 126 11.01 4.43 20.34
CA PHE A 126 11.71 3.17 20.64
C PHE A 126 13.24 3.26 20.63
N HIS A 127 13.85 4.42 20.35
CA HIS A 127 15.31 4.61 20.20
C HIS A 127 15.99 3.57 19.29
N THR A 128 15.31 3.13 18.23
CA THR A 128 15.81 2.11 17.30
C THR A 128 16.10 2.69 15.91
N PRO A 129 17.09 2.14 15.17
CA PRO A 129 17.39 2.59 13.81
C PRO A 129 16.19 2.40 12.87
N ASN A 130 16.01 3.28 11.88
CA ASN A 130 14.91 3.24 10.90
C ASN A 130 14.67 1.88 10.24
N MET A 131 15.72 1.06 10.11
CA MET A 131 15.63 -0.30 9.57
C MET A 131 14.87 -1.26 10.50
N TRP A 132 15.11 -1.15 11.80
CA TRP A 132 14.47 -1.96 12.83
C TRP A 132 13.05 -1.49 13.12
N SER A 133 12.79 -0.18 13.05
CA SER A 133 11.42 0.33 13.17
C SER A 133 10.54 -0.13 11.99
N ALA A 134 11.07 -0.17 10.77
CA ALA A 134 10.36 -0.74 9.62
C ALA A 134 10.08 -2.25 9.80
N ALA A 135 11.05 -3.01 10.35
CA ALA A 135 10.87 -4.42 10.65
C ALA A 135 9.80 -4.65 11.73
N ILE A 136 9.81 -3.86 12.81
CA ILE A 136 8.81 -3.94 13.90
C ILE A 136 7.42 -3.61 13.40
N VAL A 137 7.27 -2.56 12.58
CA VAL A 137 5.98 -2.22 11.95
C VAL A 137 5.53 -3.34 11.02
N GLY A 138 6.42 -3.87 10.19
CA GLY A 138 6.11 -4.99 9.32
C GLY A 138 5.57 -6.18 10.12
N VAL A 139 6.24 -6.56 11.22
CA VAL A 139 5.82 -7.66 12.09
C VAL A 139 4.49 -7.36 12.77
N LEU A 140 4.30 -6.16 13.33
CA LEU A 140 3.04 -5.78 13.98
C LEU A 140 1.86 -5.82 13.01
N VAL A 141 2.04 -5.28 11.79
CA VAL A 141 0.99 -5.29 10.78
C VAL A 141 0.72 -6.72 10.29
N ALA A 142 1.75 -7.54 10.10
CA ALA A 142 1.56 -8.94 9.75
C ALA A 142 0.81 -9.72 10.84
N VAL A 143 1.11 -9.50 12.12
CA VAL A 143 0.39 -10.13 13.24
C VAL A 143 -1.04 -9.60 13.38
N ALA A 144 -1.30 -8.34 13.04
CA ALA A 144 -2.65 -7.79 13.08
C ALA A 144 -3.54 -8.31 11.93
N VAL A 145 -2.95 -8.65 10.79
CA VAL A 145 -3.66 -9.06 9.57
C VAL A 145 -3.80 -10.58 9.44
N CYS A 146 -2.81 -11.36 9.89
CA CYS A 146 -2.81 -12.82 9.91
C CYS A 146 -3.43 -13.39 11.20
#